data_AF-A0A2V9ZIB2-F1
#
_entry.id   AF-A0A2V9ZIB2-F1
#
_cell.length_a   1.000
_cell.length_b   1.000
_cell.length_c   1.000
_cell.angle_alpha   90.00
_cell.angle_beta   90.00
_cell.angle_gamma   90.00
#
_symmetry.space_group_name_H-M   'P 1'
#
loop_
_entity.id
_entity.type
_entity.pdbx_description
1 polymer ?
#
loop_
_entity_poly.entity_id
_entity_poly.type
_entity_poly.pdbx_seq_one_letter_code
_entity_poly.pdbx_strand_id
1 'polypeptide(L)'
;MGFCLWIYIAFRKKNLGCASEIMESLTLKIAILVVCAVGLFILMKFLSRVSENNVAASPYIADQLQPLLRIGPHPVPKVGRELRFPFDIRELESELEEKYGLDFFRPKILNYYFQHTDLETGPADPTDFYDEFFVELENPKDGHRWTSSYWVTTPAGLTHQMNENHEDTIWGHGTLVVKRFDLGTILRSILESYAEAHATEKNQQVENLSNEDGG
;
A
#
# COMPACT_ATOMS: atom_id res chain seq x y z
N MET A 1 31.25 10.65 73.88
CA MET A 1 30.78 11.09 72.54
C MET A 1 31.42 10.26 71.41
N GLY A 2 31.32 8.92 71.45
CA GLY A 2 32.00 8.05 70.46
C GLY A 2 31.11 7.00 69.77
N PHE A 3 29.89 6.76 70.28
CA PHE A 3 29.06 5.65 69.80
C PHE A 3 27.99 6.06 68.75
N CYS A 4 27.58 7.33 68.67
CA CYS A 4 26.57 7.75 67.69
C CYS A 4 27.11 7.91 66.26
N LEU A 5 28.41 8.16 66.06
CA LEU A 5 28.98 8.36 64.72
C LEU A 5 29.18 7.03 63.97
N TRP A 6 29.36 5.92 64.70
CA TRP A 6 29.60 4.61 64.09
C TRP A 6 28.31 3.96 63.54
N ILE A 7 27.17 4.18 64.18
CA ILE A 7 25.87 3.67 63.72
C ILE A 7 25.41 4.40 62.44
N TYR A 8 25.68 5.70 62.31
CA TYR A 8 25.30 6.48 61.13
C TYR A 8 26.09 6.10 59.87
N ILE A 9 27.38 5.75 60.01
CA ILE A 9 28.22 5.31 58.90
C ILE A 9 27.86 3.88 58.45
N ALA A 10 27.50 2.99 59.39
CA ALA A 10 27.07 1.64 59.06
C ALA A 10 25.70 1.60 58.34
N PHE A 11 24.78 2.53 58.67
CA PHE A 11 23.46 2.59 58.04
C PHE A 11 23.51 3.17 56.62
N ARG A 12 24.43 4.12 56.34
CA ARG A 12 24.58 4.70 54.99
C ARG A 12 25.21 3.74 53.99
N LYS A 13 25.99 2.74 54.45
CA LYS A 13 26.68 1.79 53.56
C LYS A 13 25.81 0.61 53.11
N LYS A 14 24.72 0.30 53.83
CA LYS A 14 23.78 -0.78 53.46
C LYS A 14 22.69 -0.38 52.46
N ASN A 15 22.36 0.91 52.35
CA ASN A 15 21.32 1.38 51.41
C ASN A 15 21.83 1.64 49.98
N LEU A 16 23.14 1.60 49.72
CA LEU A 16 23.71 1.78 48.38
C LEU A 16 23.91 0.45 47.62
N GLY A 17 23.89 -0.69 48.30
CA GLY A 17 24.01 -2.01 47.66
C GLY A 17 22.71 -2.52 47.05
N CYS A 18 21.56 -2.22 47.66
CA CYS A 18 20.26 -2.72 47.20
C CYS A 18 19.74 -1.97 45.96
N ALA A 19 20.09 -0.69 45.82
CA ALA A 19 19.74 0.10 44.64
C ALA A 19 20.57 -0.27 43.40
N SER A 20 21.80 -0.76 43.58
CA SER A 20 22.67 -1.18 42.47
C SER A 20 22.12 -2.44 41.79
N GLU A 21 21.67 -3.45 42.54
CA GLU A 21 21.13 -4.67 41.92
C GLU A 21 19.80 -4.43 41.18
N ILE A 22 18.93 -3.58 41.74
CA ILE A 22 17.65 -3.23 41.08
C ILE A 22 17.90 -2.39 39.83
N MET A 23 18.85 -1.45 39.89
CA MET A 23 19.20 -0.58 38.78
C MET A 23 19.95 -1.34 37.67
N GLU A 24 20.81 -2.30 38.00
CA GLU A 24 21.45 -3.18 37.02
C GLU A 24 20.43 -4.09 36.32
N SER A 25 19.45 -4.62 37.06
CA SER A 25 18.32 -5.38 36.49
C SER A 25 17.46 -4.51 35.56
N LEU A 26 17.20 -3.26 35.94
CA LEU A 26 16.42 -2.32 35.12
C LEU A 26 17.17 -1.91 33.85
N THR A 27 18.47 -1.61 33.95
CA THR A 27 19.34 -1.27 32.82
C THR A 27 19.43 -2.45 31.84
N LEU A 28 19.54 -3.68 32.34
CA LEU A 28 19.55 -4.88 31.49
C LEU A 28 18.23 -5.05 30.73
N LYS A 29 17.08 -4.86 31.41
CA LYS A 29 15.76 -4.95 30.77
C LYS A 29 15.54 -3.88 29.70
N ILE A 30 15.96 -2.63 29.97
CA ILE A 30 15.89 -1.54 29.00
C ILE A 30 16.79 -1.82 27.80
N ALA A 31 18.02 -2.32 28.03
CA ALA A 31 18.92 -2.69 26.95
C ALA A 31 18.32 -3.78 26.05
N ILE A 32 17.68 -4.81 26.63
CA ILE A 32 16.98 -5.85 25.87
C ILE A 32 15.83 -5.25 25.05
N LEU A 33 15.01 -4.38 25.64
CA LEU A 33 13.90 -3.74 24.92
C LEU A 33 14.39 -2.89 23.75
N VAL A 34 15.48 -2.14 23.93
CA VAL A 34 16.08 -1.33 22.85
C VAL A 34 16.63 -2.24 21.75
N VAL A 35 17.34 -3.32 22.10
CA VAL A 35 17.84 -4.30 21.12
C VAL A 35 16.69 -4.97 20.37
N CYS A 36 15.60 -5.33 21.06
CA CYS A 36 14.41 -5.88 20.44
C CYS A 36 13.72 -4.87 19.52
N ALA A 37 13.57 -3.61 19.94
CA ALA A 37 12.96 -2.57 19.12
C ALA A 37 13.78 -2.28 17.86
N VAL A 38 15.11 -2.20 17.98
CA VAL A 38 16.02 -2.04 16.84
C VAL A 38 15.98 -3.27 15.94
N GLY A 39 15.98 -4.47 16.51
CA GLY A 39 15.86 -5.73 15.77
C GLY A 39 14.53 -5.82 15.00
N LEU A 40 13.42 -5.45 15.64
CA LEU A 40 12.10 -5.38 15.00
C LEU A 40 12.05 -4.29 13.93
N PHE A 41 12.69 -3.14 14.14
CA PHE A 41 12.75 -2.07 13.15
C PHE A 41 13.58 -2.47 11.93
N ILE A 42 14.72 -3.16 12.15
CA ILE A 42 15.53 -3.73 11.07
C ILE A 42 14.75 -4.83 10.35
N LEU A 43 14.08 -5.73 11.08
CA LEU A 43 13.24 -6.79 10.51
C LEU A 43 12.08 -6.21 9.71
N MET A 44 11.43 -5.15 10.20
CA MET A 44 10.35 -4.45 9.51
C MET A 44 10.87 -3.79 8.23
N LYS A 45 12.03 -3.13 8.26
CA LYS A 45 12.69 -2.64 7.04
C LYS A 45 13.12 -3.76 6.08
N PHE A 46 13.51 -4.91 6.62
CA PHE A 46 13.85 -6.07 5.79
C PHE A 46 12.60 -6.71 5.19
N LEU A 47 11.48 -6.76 5.91
CA LEU A 47 10.19 -7.23 5.40
C LEU A 47 9.60 -6.25 4.38
N SER A 48 9.77 -4.94 4.55
CA SER A 48 9.46 -3.96 3.49
C SER A 48 10.30 -4.23 2.23
N ARG A 49 11.59 -4.54 2.38
CA ARG A 49 12.46 -4.95 1.26
C ARG A 49 12.13 -6.33 0.69
N VAL A 50 11.59 -7.26 1.48
CA VAL A 50 11.19 -8.60 1.01
C VAL A 50 9.80 -8.55 0.36
N SER A 51 8.92 -7.64 0.79
CA SER A 51 7.72 -7.26 0.03
C SER A 51 8.11 -6.66 -1.32
N GLU A 52 9.22 -5.89 -1.38
CA GLU A 52 9.82 -5.44 -2.65
C GLU A 52 10.50 -6.58 -3.45
N ASN A 53 10.93 -7.68 -2.82
CA ASN A 53 11.59 -8.83 -3.50
C ASN A 53 10.64 -9.98 -3.85
N ASN A 54 9.38 -9.96 -3.43
CA ASN A 54 8.34 -10.74 -4.10
C ASN A 54 7.98 -10.16 -5.47
N VAL A 55 8.64 -9.08 -5.89
CA VAL A 55 8.88 -8.72 -7.30
C VAL A 55 9.97 -9.63 -7.87
N ALA A 56 9.73 -10.94 -7.83
CA ALA A 56 10.47 -11.94 -8.61
C ALA A 56 9.48 -12.90 -9.28
N ALA A 57 8.44 -12.32 -9.86
CA ALA A 57 7.80 -12.79 -11.06
C ALA A 57 7.01 -11.59 -11.63
N SER A 58 7.54 -10.97 -12.69
CA SER A 58 6.66 -10.78 -13.85
C SER A 58 5.92 -12.12 -14.03
N PRO A 59 4.64 -12.19 -14.44
CA PRO A 59 4.17 -13.41 -15.04
C PRO A 59 5.01 -13.59 -16.32
N TYR A 60 6.22 -14.10 -16.17
CA TYR A 60 6.80 -15.02 -17.09
C TYR A 60 5.75 -16.10 -17.13
N ILE A 61 4.95 -16.05 -18.20
CA ILE A 61 4.10 -17.14 -18.64
C ILE A 61 5.07 -18.32 -18.77
N ALA A 62 5.25 -19.04 -17.68
CA ALA A 62 5.89 -20.32 -17.69
C ALA A 62 4.95 -21.19 -18.51
N ASP A 63 5.39 -21.39 -19.74
CA ASP A 63 5.11 -22.40 -20.73
C ASP A 63 4.91 -23.82 -20.13
N GLN A 64 3.92 -23.98 -19.25
CA GLN A 64 3.61 -25.22 -18.54
C GLN A 64 2.10 -25.33 -18.30
N LEU A 65 1.35 -25.42 -19.40
CA LEU A 65 0.32 -26.45 -19.67
C LEU A 65 -0.44 -26.10 -20.96
N GLN A 66 0.27 -26.09 -22.09
CA GLN A 66 -0.30 -26.68 -23.29
C GLN A 66 0.70 -27.72 -23.77
N PRO A 67 0.25 -28.97 -23.90
CA PRO A 67 -0.15 -29.32 -25.24
C PRO A 67 -1.30 -30.32 -25.25
N LEU A 68 -2.56 -29.85 -25.29
CA LEU A 68 -3.63 -30.58 -25.97
C LEU A 68 -4.65 -29.58 -26.57
N LEU A 69 -4.40 -29.24 -27.84
CA LEU A 69 -5.41 -28.78 -28.82
C LEU A 69 -6.06 -27.40 -28.61
N ARG A 70 -5.32 -26.30 -28.81
CA ARG A 70 -5.93 -25.06 -29.36
C ARG A 70 -5.26 -24.67 -30.67
N ILE A 71 -5.75 -25.27 -31.75
CA ILE A 71 -5.47 -24.87 -33.12
C ILE A 71 -6.31 -23.62 -33.39
N GLY A 72 -5.74 -22.44 -33.18
CA GLY A 72 -6.35 -21.18 -33.60
C GLY A 72 -5.51 -19.99 -33.13
N PRO A 73 -5.26 -18.97 -33.98
CA PRO A 73 -4.59 -17.75 -33.53
C PRO A 73 -5.55 -16.98 -32.63
N HIS A 74 -5.39 -17.08 -31.31
CA HIS A 74 -6.04 -16.16 -30.39
C HIS A 74 -5.19 -14.89 -30.31
N PRO A 75 -5.78 -13.69 -30.51
CA PRO A 75 -5.05 -12.45 -30.34
C PRO A 75 -4.55 -12.36 -28.89
N VAL A 76 -3.30 -11.94 -28.72
CA VAL A 76 -2.75 -11.61 -27.41
C VAL A 76 -3.55 -10.41 -26.87
N PRO A 77 -4.08 -10.45 -25.63
CA PRO A 77 -4.80 -9.32 -25.05
C PRO A 77 -3.93 -8.07 -25.11
N LYS A 78 -4.47 -6.97 -25.64
CA LYS A 78 -3.71 -5.72 -25.70
C LYS A 78 -3.56 -5.12 -24.30
N VAL A 79 -2.36 -4.65 -24.01
CA VAL A 79 -2.03 -3.98 -22.75
C VAL A 79 -2.00 -2.46 -22.93
N GLY A 80 -2.20 -1.72 -21.84
CA GLY A 80 -2.36 -0.27 -21.83
C GLY A 80 -1.19 0.50 -22.46
N ARG A 81 0.05 0.02 -22.31
CA ARG A 81 1.23 0.66 -22.93
C ARG A 81 1.20 0.70 -24.47
N GLU A 82 0.40 -0.17 -25.09
CA GLU A 82 0.25 -0.29 -26.54
C GLU A 82 -0.96 0.51 -27.06
N LEU A 83 -1.79 1.02 -26.15
CA LEU A 83 -2.99 1.77 -26.44
C LEU A 83 -2.77 3.27 -26.26
N ARG A 84 -3.58 4.06 -26.95
CA ARG A 84 -3.66 5.50 -26.67
C ARG A 84 -4.30 5.68 -25.29
N PHE A 85 -3.68 6.51 -24.46
CA PHE A 85 -4.22 6.84 -23.15
C PHE A 85 -5.62 7.48 -23.29
N PRO A 86 -6.63 7.06 -22.50
CA PRO A 86 -8.04 7.29 -22.82
C PRO A 86 -8.56 8.71 -22.53
N PHE A 87 -7.76 9.57 -21.91
CA PHE A 87 -8.11 10.97 -21.64
C PHE A 87 -6.87 11.87 -21.65
N ASP A 88 -7.07 13.20 -21.64
CA ASP A 88 -5.96 14.15 -21.53
C ASP A 88 -5.52 14.28 -20.07
N ILE A 89 -4.30 13.87 -19.77
CA ILE A 89 -3.73 13.93 -18.42
C ILE A 89 -3.64 15.38 -17.92
N ARG A 90 -3.45 16.35 -18.81
CA ARG A 90 -3.29 17.77 -18.43
C ARG A 90 -4.57 18.37 -17.87
N GLU A 91 -5.72 17.92 -18.38
CA GLU A 91 -7.03 18.32 -17.87
C GLU A 91 -7.20 17.81 -16.43
N LEU A 92 -6.92 16.52 -16.21
CA LEU A 92 -6.92 15.94 -14.86
C LEU A 92 -5.94 16.64 -13.92
N GLU A 93 -4.72 16.94 -14.37
CA GLU A 93 -3.74 17.66 -13.55
C GLU A 93 -4.24 19.04 -13.11
N SER A 94 -4.92 19.76 -14.01
CA SER A 94 -5.50 21.07 -13.69
C SER A 94 -6.62 20.95 -12.63
N GLU A 95 -7.48 19.94 -12.77
CA GLU A 95 -8.54 19.64 -11.80
C GLU A 95 -7.96 19.24 -10.43
N LEU A 96 -6.91 18.43 -10.41
CA LEU A 96 -6.24 18.00 -9.18
C LEU A 96 -5.51 19.16 -8.49
N GLU A 97 -4.89 20.05 -9.25
CA GLU A 97 -4.25 21.25 -8.72
C GLU A 97 -5.28 22.19 -8.08
N GLU A 98 -6.43 22.40 -8.73
CA GLU A 98 -7.53 23.20 -8.16
C GLU A 98 -8.06 22.59 -6.86
N LYS A 99 -8.20 21.26 -6.81
CA LYS A 99 -8.79 20.54 -5.68
C LYS A 99 -7.85 20.33 -4.50
N TYR A 100 -6.59 19.98 -4.75
CA TYR A 100 -5.63 19.55 -3.73
C TYR A 100 -4.40 20.47 -3.60
N GLY A 101 -4.26 21.46 -4.48
CA GLY A 101 -3.11 22.38 -4.52
C GLY A 101 -1.95 21.87 -5.37
N LEU A 102 -0.98 22.75 -5.62
CA LEU A 102 0.20 22.52 -6.49
C LEU A 102 1.09 21.34 -6.09
N ASP A 103 1.02 20.88 -4.85
CA ASP A 103 1.86 19.82 -4.31
C ASP A 103 1.17 18.45 -4.26
N PHE A 104 0.09 18.26 -5.03
CA PHE A 104 -0.57 16.96 -5.18
C PHE A 104 0.39 15.87 -5.67
N PHE A 105 0.14 14.64 -5.26
CA PHE A 105 0.87 13.47 -5.75
C PHE A 105 0.05 12.73 -6.81
N ARG A 106 0.68 12.45 -7.95
CA ARG A 106 0.09 11.65 -9.02
C ARG A 106 1.17 10.78 -9.65
N PRO A 107 1.09 9.45 -9.56
CA PRO A 107 2.05 8.58 -10.21
C PRO A 107 1.89 8.63 -11.73
N LYS A 108 2.98 8.34 -12.44
CA LYS A 108 2.94 8.11 -13.89
C LYS A 108 2.54 6.67 -14.15
N ILE A 109 1.53 6.46 -14.99
CA ILE A 109 1.15 5.12 -15.45
C ILE A 109 2.11 4.69 -16.57
N LEU A 110 2.74 3.53 -16.38
CA LEU A 110 3.65 2.93 -17.36
C LEU A 110 2.93 1.89 -18.22
N ASN A 111 2.03 1.12 -17.61
CA ASN A 111 1.25 0.06 -18.26
C ASN A 111 0.01 -0.26 -17.39
N TYR A 112 -0.99 -0.92 -17.97
CA TYR A 112 -2.16 -1.42 -17.25
C TYR A 112 -2.85 -2.53 -18.03
N TYR A 113 -3.56 -3.42 -17.36
CA TYR A 113 -4.32 -4.51 -17.98
C TYR A 113 -5.30 -5.14 -17.00
N PHE A 114 -6.37 -5.76 -17.51
CA PHE A 114 -7.22 -6.63 -16.70
C PHE A 114 -6.74 -8.07 -16.78
N GLN A 115 -7.08 -8.88 -15.78
CA GLN A 115 -6.75 -10.29 -15.74
C GLN A 115 -7.41 -11.07 -16.88
N HIS A 116 -8.69 -10.79 -17.17
CA HIS A 116 -9.46 -11.53 -18.17
C HIS A 116 -10.00 -10.65 -19.29
N THR A 117 -10.24 -9.37 -19.02
CA THR A 117 -10.91 -8.45 -19.95
C THR A 117 -9.94 -7.81 -20.93
N ASP A 118 -10.21 -7.91 -22.22
CA ASP A 118 -9.43 -7.19 -23.24
C ASP A 118 -9.74 -5.69 -23.19
N LEU A 119 -8.70 -4.86 -23.20
CA LEU A 119 -8.82 -3.41 -23.04
C LEU A 119 -9.41 -2.70 -24.28
N GLU A 120 -9.30 -3.31 -25.46
CA GLU A 120 -9.81 -2.73 -26.71
C GLU A 120 -11.29 -3.07 -26.91
N THR A 121 -11.69 -4.31 -26.61
CA THR A 121 -13.09 -4.72 -26.75
C THR A 121 -13.93 -4.45 -25.50
N GLY A 122 -13.31 -4.43 -24.32
CA GLY A 122 -13.99 -4.40 -23.04
C GLY A 122 -14.70 -5.73 -22.72
N PRO A 123 -15.50 -5.75 -21.62
CA PRO A 123 -16.28 -6.92 -21.24
C PRO A 123 -17.49 -7.10 -22.16
N ALA A 124 -18.07 -8.31 -22.14
CA ALA A 124 -19.24 -8.63 -22.95
C ALA A 124 -20.46 -7.75 -22.62
N ASP A 125 -20.66 -7.43 -21.34
CA ASP A 125 -21.66 -6.47 -20.88
C ASP A 125 -20.96 -5.36 -20.07
N PRO A 126 -20.94 -4.10 -20.56
CA PRO A 126 -20.35 -2.99 -19.81
C PRO A 126 -21.05 -2.66 -18.50
N THR A 127 -22.28 -3.11 -18.28
CA THR A 127 -23.05 -2.86 -17.05
C THR A 127 -22.97 -3.99 -16.04
N ASP A 128 -22.43 -5.15 -16.44
CA ASP A 128 -22.24 -6.35 -15.63
C ASP A 128 -20.77 -6.80 -15.73
N PHE A 129 -19.94 -6.27 -14.84
CA PHE A 129 -18.49 -6.39 -14.92
C PHE A 129 -17.89 -6.63 -13.54
N TYR A 130 -16.95 -7.58 -13.45
CA TYR A 130 -16.13 -7.87 -12.27
C TYR A 130 -14.81 -8.47 -12.74
N ASP A 131 -13.69 -7.77 -12.56
CA ASP A 131 -12.36 -8.27 -12.95
C ASP A 131 -11.24 -7.60 -12.14
N GLU A 132 -10.09 -8.25 -12.04
CA GLU A 132 -8.91 -7.67 -11.40
C GLU A 132 -8.13 -6.82 -12.41
N PHE A 133 -7.78 -5.61 -12.00
CA PHE A 133 -7.10 -4.61 -12.80
C PHE A 133 -5.71 -4.31 -12.23
N PHE A 134 -4.69 -4.45 -13.07
CA PHE A 134 -3.30 -4.20 -12.72
C PHE A 134 -2.83 -2.89 -13.34
N VAL A 135 -2.13 -2.07 -12.56
CA VAL A 135 -1.53 -0.81 -13.02
C VAL A 135 -0.08 -0.73 -12.60
N GLU A 136 0.81 -0.60 -13.56
CA GLU A 136 2.24 -0.34 -13.34
C GLU A 136 2.46 1.16 -13.22
N LEU A 137 3.03 1.59 -12.11
CA LEU A 137 3.13 2.98 -11.69
C LEU A 137 4.58 3.38 -11.42
N GLU A 138 4.89 4.65 -11.63
CA GLU A 138 6.18 5.26 -11.33
C GLU A 138 5.98 6.56 -10.56
N ASN A 139 6.72 6.74 -9.47
CA ASN A 139 6.78 8.00 -8.74
C ASN A 139 7.67 8.97 -9.55
N PRO A 140 7.13 10.10 -10.03
CA PRO A 140 7.89 11.03 -10.87
C PRO A 140 9.04 11.74 -10.11
N LYS A 141 9.04 11.75 -8.77
CA LYS A 141 10.04 12.45 -7.96
C LYS A 141 11.34 11.64 -7.80
N ASP A 142 11.24 10.34 -7.57
CA ASP A 142 12.38 9.46 -7.25
C ASP A 142 12.56 8.29 -8.23
N GLY A 143 11.63 8.11 -9.17
CA GLY A 143 11.64 7.02 -10.14
C GLY A 143 11.30 5.66 -9.55
N HIS A 144 10.83 5.58 -8.31
CA HIS A 144 10.38 4.33 -7.71
C HIS A 144 9.20 3.76 -8.50
N ARG A 145 9.22 2.45 -8.78
CA ARG A 145 8.20 1.75 -9.57
C ARG A 145 7.54 0.65 -8.75
N TRP A 146 6.23 0.52 -8.91
CA TRP A 146 5.44 -0.54 -8.27
C TRP A 146 4.28 -0.95 -9.17
N THR A 147 3.64 -2.06 -8.83
CA THR A 147 2.38 -2.50 -9.43
C THR A 147 1.30 -2.48 -8.37
N SER A 148 0.18 -1.83 -8.67
CA SER A 148 -1.04 -1.90 -7.85
C SER A 148 -2.06 -2.79 -8.54
N SER A 149 -2.82 -3.57 -7.77
CA SER A 149 -4.00 -4.27 -8.26
C SER A 149 -5.27 -3.74 -7.60
N TYR A 150 -6.37 -3.74 -8.37
CA TYR A 150 -7.68 -3.25 -7.97
C TYR A 150 -8.76 -4.21 -8.46
N TRP A 151 -9.74 -4.54 -7.62
CA TRP A 151 -10.94 -5.20 -8.09
C TRP A 151 -11.89 -4.16 -8.66
N VAL A 152 -12.10 -4.17 -9.98
CA VAL A 152 -12.99 -3.21 -10.64
C VAL A 152 -14.30 -3.90 -10.98
N THR A 153 -15.41 -3.29 -10.58
CA THR A 153 -16.72 -3.92 -10.73
C THR A 153 -17.86 -2.94 -10.93
N THR A 154 -18.95 -3.39 -11.55
CA THR A 154 -20.25 -2.71 -11.44
C THR A 154 -21.08 -3.28 -10.28
N PRO A 155 -22.09 -2.55 -9.80
CA PRO A 155 -23.02 -3.12 -8.80
C PRO A 155 -23.67 -4.43 -9.26
N ALA A 156 -24.00 -4.55 -10.55
CA ALA A 156 -24.55 -5.79 -11.11
C ALA A 156 -23.51 -6.91 -11.13
N GLY A 157 -22.29 -6.63 -11.60
CA GLY A 157 -21.20 -7.63 -11.64
C GLY A 157 -20.76 -8.10 -10.27
N LEU A 158 -20.72 -7.21 -9.28
CA LEU A 158 -20.47 -7.60 -7.90
C LEU A 158 -21.56 -8.53 -7.37
N THR A 159 -22.83 -8.19 -7.60
CA THR A 159 -23.97 -9.02 -7.19
C THR A 159 -23.94 -10.38 -7.90
N HIS A 160 -23.63 -10.39 -9.18
CA HIS A 160 -23.51 -11.60 -9.98
C HIS A 160 -22.41 -12.51 -9.43
N GLN A 161 -21.20 -11.98 -9.23
CA GLN A 161 -20.05 -12.71 -8.68
C GLN A 161 -20.35 -13.30 -7.28
N MET A 162 -21.01 -12.53 -6.41
CA MET A 162 -21.42 -12.98 -5.08
C MET A 162 -22.40 -14.15 -5.16
N ASN A 163 -23.39 -14.07 -6.06
CA ASN A 163 -24.37 -15.13 -6.25
C ASN A 163 -23.74 -16.40 -6.83
N GLU A 164 -22.82 -16.26 -7.79
CA GLU A 164 -22.10 -17.39 -8.41
C GLU A 164 -21.21 -18.13 -7.39
N ASN A 165 -20.54 -17.40 -6.50
CA ASN A 165 -19.65 -18.00 -5.49
C ASN A 165 -20.38 -18.37 -4.18
N HIS A 166 -21.67 -18.05 -4.06
CA HIS A 166 -22.47 -18.21 -2.84
C HIS A 166 -21.86 -17.47 -1.62
N GLU A 167 -21.38 -16.26 -1.86
CA GLU A 167 -20.76 -15.41 -0.84
C GLU A 167 -21.72 -14.29 -0.40
N ASP A 168 -22.02 -14.22 0.90
CA ASP A 168 -22.82 -13.12 1.46
C ASP A 168 -22.04 -11.81 1.58
N THR A 169 -20.69 -11.88 1.54
CA THR A 169 -19.79 -10.75 1.71
C THR A 169 -18.53 -10.92 0.88
N ILE A 170 -18.06 -9.82 0.28
CA ILE A 170 -16.72 -9.75 -0.33
C ILE A 170 -15.88 -8.76 0.49
N TRP A 171 -14.71 -9.21 0.91
CA TRP A 171 -13.70 -8.36 1.55
C TRP A 171 -12.56 -8.11 0.57
N GLY A 172 -12.42 -6.88 0.09
CA GLY A 172 -11.37 -6.50 -0.85
C GLY A 172 -10.78 -5.15 -0.52
N HIS A 173 -9.46 -5.10 -0.29
CA HIS A 173 -8.73 -3.84 -0.37
C HIS A 173 -8.64 -3.43 -1.84
N GLY A 174 -8.85 -2.15 -2.14
CA GLY A 174 -8.72 -1.64 -3.51
C GLY A 174 -9.87 -1.99 -4.44
N THR A 175 -11.09 -2.19 -3.93
CA THR A 175 -12.28 -2.37 -4.78
C THR A 175 -12.77 -1.02 -5.31
N LEU A 176 -12.83 -0.89 -6.64
CA LEU A 176 -13.38 0.25 -7.35
C LEU A 176 -14.73 -0.12 -7.98
N VAL A 177 -15.80 0.50 -7.49
CA VAL A 177 -17.15 0.29 -8.03
C VAL A 177 -17.48 1.39 -9.05
N VAL A 178 -17.71 1.01 -10.31
CA VAL A 178 -18.07 1.89 -11.41
C VAL A 178 -19.50 1.65 -11.89
N LYS A 179 -20.17 2.66 -12.44
CA LYS A 179 -21.54 2.50 -12.96
C LYS A 179 -21.61 1.61 -14.20
N ARG A 180 -20.57 1.68 -15.03
CA ARG A 180 -20.33 0.84 -16.21
C ARG A 180 -18.83 0.76 -16.44
N PHE A 181 -18.40 -0.24 -17.20
CA PHE A 181 -17.06 -0.31 -17.74
C PHE A 181 -16.78 0.92 -18.62
N ASP A 182 -15.85 1.74 -18.15
CA ASP A 182 -15.29 2.88 -18.88
C ASP A 182 -13.84 3.04 -18.44
N LEU A 183 -12.90 2.66 -19.31
CA LEU A 183 -11.48 2.62 -18.98
C LEU A 183 -10.93 4.00 -18.57
N GLY A 184 -11.44 5.07 -19.19
CA GLY A 184 -11.05 6.44 -18.85
C GLY A 184 -11.44 6.80 -17.42
N THR A 185 -12.68 6.53 -17.04
CA THR A 185 -13.20 6.73 -15.69
C THR A 185 -12.43 5.90 -14.68
N ILE A 186 -12.17 4.63 -14.97
CA ILE A 186 -11.42 3.72 -14.09
C ILE A 186 -10.03 4.28 -13.78
N LEU A 187 -9.26 4.61 -14.83
CA LEU A 187 -7.91 5.15 -14.68
C LEU A 187 -7.90 6.52 -14.01
N ARG A 188 -8.86 7.38 -14.33
CA ARG A 188 -9.03 8.69 -13.69
C ARG A 188 -9.28 8.54 -12.20
N SER A 189 -10.22 7.70 -11.79
CA SER A 189 -10.52 7.44 -10.37
C SER A 189 -9.31 6.90 -9.60
N ILE A 190 -8.51 6.02 -10.23
CA ILE A 190 -7.28 5.51 -9.62
C ILE A 190 -6.29 6.66 -9.37
N LEU A 191 -6.03 7.52 -10.36
CA LEU A 191 -5.11 8.64 -10.20
C LEU A 191 -5.61 9.68 -9.18
N GLU A 192 -6.91 9.96 -9.16
CA GLU A 192 -7.54 10.84 -8.17
C GLU A 192 -7.35 10.31 -6.74
N SER A 193 -7.45 8.98 -6.54
CA SER A 193 -7.27 8.37 -5.22
C SER A 193 -5.85 8.59 -4.64
N TYR A 194 -4.83 8.61 -5.50
CA TYR A 194 -3.45 8.91 -5.08
C TYR A 194 -3.28 10.37 -4.62
N ALA A 195 -3.91 11.30 -5.32
CA ALA A 195 -3.89 12.72 -4.95
C ALA A 195 -4.62 12.95 -3.62
N GLU A 196 -5.78 12.31 -3.44
CA GLU A 196 -6.57 12.37 -2.21
C GLU A 196 -5.83 11.78 -1.00
N ALA A 197 -5.21 10.61 -1.16
CA ALA A 197 -4.45 9.96 -0.11
C ALA A 197 -3.29 10.85 0.36
N HIS A 198 -2.53 11.42 -0.57
CA HIS A 198 -1.42 12.33 -0.25
C HIS A 198 -1.88 13.61 0.45
N ALA A 199 -3.00 14.20 0.01
CA ALA A 199 -3.58 15.37 0.67
C ALA A 199 -4.01 15.04 2.12
N THR A 200 -4.59 13.86 2.32
CA THR A 200 -5.01 13.38 3.65
C THR A 200 -3.82 13.20 4.59
N GLU A 201 -2.75 12.54 4.13
CA GLU A 201 -1.53 12.33 4.91
C GLU A 201 -0.87 13.66 5.33
N LYS A 202 -0.83 14.64 4.42
CA LYS A 202 -0.31 15.98 4.71
C LYS A 202 -1.10 16.67 5.82
N ASN A 203 -2.43 16.61 5.78
CA ASN A 203 -3.28 17.23 6.80
C ASN A 203 -3.06 16.60 8.18
N GLN A 204 -2.94 15.27 8.26
CA GLN A 204 -2.64 14.57 9.51
C GLN A 204 -1.29 14.96 10.10
N GLN A 205 -0.26 15.17 9.27
CA GLN A 205 1.06 15.61 9.73
C GLN A 205 1.01 17.02 10.34
N VAL A 206 0.27 17.94 9.71
CA VAL A 206 0.12 19.33 10.21
C VAL A 206 -0.62 19.35 11.55
N GLU A 207 -1.69 18.57 11.69
CA GLU A 207 -2.43 18.46 12.96
C GLU A 207 -1.55 17.92 14.09
N ASN A 208 -0.76 16.87 13.82
CA ASN A 208 0.14 16.28 14.81
C ASN A 208 1.20 17.28 15.30
N LEU A 209 1.80 18.07 14.40
CA LEU A 209 2.78 19.09 14.75
C LEU A 209 2.18 20.23 15.59
N SER A 210 0.93 20.62 15.32
CA SER A 210 0.26 21.68 16.07
C SER A 210 -0.10 21.29 17.51
N ASN A 211 -0.23 19.99 17.78
CA ASN A 211 -0.56 19.48 19.12
C ASN A 211 0.69 19.34 20.02
N GLU A 212 1.90 19.27 19.46
CA GLU A 212 3.14 19.13 20.23
C GLU A 212 3.69 20.47 20.76
N ASP A 213 3.41 21.59 20.09
CA ASP A 213 3.86 22.93 20.51
C ASP A 213 2.93 23.61 21.55
N GLY A 214 1.78 22.99 21.87
CA GLY A 214 0.73 23.55 22.73
C GLY A 214 0.56 22.89 24.11
N GLY A 215 1.39 21.90 24.46
CA GLY A 215 1.31 21.13 25.72
C GLY A 215 2.54 21.28 26.59
#